data_AF-A0AAU8D3M3-F1
#
_entry.id   AF-A0AAU8D3M3-F1
#
_cell.length_a   1.000
_cell.length_b   1.000
_cell.length_c   1.000
_cell.angle_alpha   90.00
_cell.angle_beta   90.00
_cell.angle_gamma   90.00
#
_symmetry.space_group_name_H-M   'P 1'
#
loop_
_entity.id
_entity.type
_entity.pdbx_description
1 polymer ?
#
loop_
_entity_poly.entity_id
_entity_poly.type
_entity_poly.pdbx_seq_one_letter_code
_entity_poly.pdbx_strand_id
1 'polypeptide(L)' 'MGSFSIWHWLIVLVVVLLLFGRGKIPELMGDMAKGIKSFKKGMSDEDEGAKTADGKTVEHRPDETVQAPREKASKS' A
#
# COMPACT_ATOMS: atom_id res chain seq x y z
N MET A 1 -31.26 20.98 11.18
CA MET A 1 -30.40 21.33 10.03
C MET A 1 -29.37 20.21 9.87
N GLY A 2 -29.82 19.08 9.31
CA GLY A 2 -29.02 17.86 9.14
C GLY A 2 -28.20 17.97 7.86
N SER A 3 -27.16 18.80 7.91
CA SER A 3 -26.19 18.97 6.84
C SER A 3 -25.60 17.61 6.45
N PHE A 4 -26.08 17.10 5.32
CA PHE A 4 -25.51 15.99 4.56
C PHE A 4 -25.44 14.66 5.32
N SER A 5 -26.62 14.01 5.39
CA SER A 5 -26.79 12.62 5.80
C SER A 5 -25.67 11.72 5.26
N ILE A 6 -25.18 10.78 6.07
CA ILE A 6 -24.13 9.80 5.71
C ILE A 6 -24.44 9.11 4.37
N TRP A 7 -25.72 8.97 4.03
CA TRP A 7 -26.20 8.49 2.73
C TRP A 7 -25.72 9.30 1.52
N HIS A 8 -25.63 10.63 1.63
CA HIS A 8 -25.13 11.49 0.57
C HIS A 8 -23.64 11.22 0.28
N TRP A 9 -22.83 11.10 1.34
CA TRP A 9 -21.41 10.79 1.21
C TRP A 9 -21.17 9.42 0.57
N LEU A 10 -21.99 8.41 0.89
CA LEU A 10 -21.94 7.10 0.24
C LEU A 10 -22.16 7.20 -1.28
N ILE A 11 -23.17 7.96 -1.70
CA ILE A 11 -23.51 8.16 -3.12
C ILE A 11 -22.38 8.91 -3.84
N VAL A 12 -21.84 9.96 -3.23
CA VAL A 12 -20.71 10.73 -3.79
C VAL A 12 -19.49 9.83 -3.96
N LEU A 13 -19.16 8.98 -2.97
CA LEU A 13 -18.02 8.06 -3.03
C LEU A 13 -18.15 7.08 -4.20
N VAL A 14 -19.35 6.54 -4.43
CA VAL A 14 -19.64 5.66 -5.58
C VAL A 14 -19.43 6.39 -6.91
N VAL A 15 -19.91 7.62 -7.04
CA VAL A 15 -19.74 8.43 -8.27
C VAL A 15 -18.26 8.73 -8.53
N VAL A 16 -17.51 9.08 -7.49
CA VAL A 16 -16.06 9.32 -7.60
C VAL A 16 -15.33 8.03 -8.01
N LEU A 17 -15.65 6.89 -7.42
CA LEU A 17 -15.10 5.59 -7.82
C LEU A 17 -15.39 5.24 -9.28
N LEU A 18 -16.58 5.58 -9.79
CA LEU A 18 -16.96 5.35 -11.19
C LEU A 18 -16.22 6.28 -12.17
N LEU A 19 -16.05 7.55 -11.82
CA LEU A 19 -15.35 8.54 -12.66
C LEU A 19 -13.84 8.29 -12.73
N PHE A 20 -13.22 7.97 -11.60
CA PHE A 20 -11.77 7.74 -11.52
C PHE A 20 -11.38 6.28 -11.77
N GLY A 21 -12.33 5.34 -11.65
CA GLY A 21 -12.13 3.91 -11.80
C GLY A 21 -11.35 3.27 -10.64
N ARG A 22 -11.44 1.93 -10.52
CA ARG A 22 -10.80 1.16 -9.43
C ARG A 22 -9.27 1.16 -9.42
N GLY A 23 -8.63 1.61 -10.51
CA GLY A 23 -7.17 1.51 -10.69
C GLY A 23 -6.41 2.74 -10.21
N LYS A 24 -6.98 3.94 -10.39
CA LYS A 24 -6.28 5.20 -10.12
C LYS A 24 -6.31 5.62 -8.65
N ILE A 25 -7.40 5.34 -7.95
CA ILE A 25 -7.53 5.70 -6.52
C ILE A 25 -6.52 4.94 -5.64
N PRO A 26 -6.34 3.60 -5.77
CA PRO A 26 -5.40 2.87 -4.91
C PRO A 26 -3.93 3.25 -5.15
N GLU A 27 -3.56 3.52 -6.40
CA GLU A 27 -2.20 3.92 -6.79
C GLU A 27 -1.84 5.28 -6.19
N LEU A 28 -2.71 6.28 -6.39
CA LEU A 28 -2.53 7.63 -5.83
C LEU A 28 -2.61 7.65 -4.30
N MET A 29 -3.55 6.91 -3.71
CA MET A 29 -3.68 6.82 -2.27
C MET A 29 -2.49 6.08 -1.63
N GLY A 30 -1.89 5.11 -2.33
CA GLY A 30 -0.70 4.39 -1.89
C GLY A 30 0.51 5.31 -1.75
N ASP A 31 0.77 6.17 -2.74
CA ASP A 31 1.88 7.13 -2.69
C ASP A 31 1.61 8.27 -1.70
N MET A 32 0.37 8.75 -1.61
CA MET A 32 -0.03 9.72 -0.59
C MET A 32 0.12 9.14 0.83
N ALA A 33 -0.30 7.88 1.05
CA ALA A 33 -0.19 7.20 2.33
C ALA A 33 1.27 6.99 2.75
N LYS A 34 2.17 6.64 1.81
CA LYS A 34 3.61 6.55 2.09
C LYS A 34 4.18 7.91 2.51
N GLY A 35 3.84 8.99 1.79
CA GLY A 35 4.27 10.34 2.14
C GLY A 35 3.82 10.77 3.54
N ILE A 36 2.54 10.57 3.85
CA ILE A 36 1.97 10.90 5.17
C ILE A 36 2.56 9.99 6.27
N LYS A 37 2.79 8.70 5.99
CA LYS A 37 3.41 7.76 6.96
C LYS A 37 4.86 8.16 7.28
N SER A 38 5.64 8.56 6.28
CA SER A 38 7.01 9.04 6.48
C SER A 38 7.03 10.39 7.22
N PHE A 39 6.09 11.28 6.91
CA PHE A 39 5.95 12.56 7.61
C PHE A 39 5.57 12.35 9.09
N LYS A 40 4.58 11.49 9.36
CA LYS A 40 4.19 11.14 10.72
C LYS A 40 5.32 10.43 11.47
N LYS A 41 6.03 9.50 10.81
CA LYS A 41 7.16 8.82 11.43
C LYS A 41 8.30 9.80 11.74
N GLY A 42 8.63 10.72 10.83
CA GLY A 42 9.64 11.75 11.09
C GLY A 42 9.28 12.66 12.26
N MET A 43 8.02 13.11 12.33
CA MET A 43 7.53 13.94 13.43
C MET A 43 7.46 13.18 14.77
N SER A 44 7.11 11.89 14.74
CA SER A 44 7.12 11.03 15.94
C SER A 44 8.52 10.61 16.36
N ASP A 45 9.50 10.56 15.46
CA ASP A 45 10.91 10.27 15.79
C ASP A 45 11.56 11.44 16.56
N GLU A 46 11.13 12.69 16.30
CA GLU A 46 11.56 13.87 17.06
C GLU A 46 10.96 13.93 18.48
N ASP A 47 9.77 13.34 18.68
CA ASP A 47 9.07 13.31 19.98
C ASP A 47 9.41 12.06 20.82
N GLU A 48 9.66 10.91 20.18
CA GLU A 48 9.91 9.62 20.83
C GLU A 48 11.25 9.00 20.38
N GLY A 49 12.36 9.60 20.77
CA GLY A 49 13.64 8.91 20.80
C GLY A 49 13.50 7.61 21.61
N ALA A 50 13.53 6.47 20.92
CA ALA A 50 13.55 5.09 21.43
C ALA A 50 12.21 4.42 21.80
N LYS A 51 11.37 4.06 20.82
CA LYS A 51 10.65 2.76 20.86
C LYS A 51 10.60 2.06 19.50
N THR A 52 11.33 0.95 19.46
CA THR A 52 11.36 -0.11 18.46
C THR A 52 9.98 -0.59 18.01
N ALA A 53 9.93 -1.00 16.73
CA ALA A 53 8.97 -1.89 16.06
C ALA A 53 7.61 -1.32 15.61
N ASP A 54 7.37 -1.38 14.30
CA ASP A 54 6.49 -2.37 13.65
C ASP A 54 6.68 -2.25 12.12
N GLY A 55 6.98 -3.27 11.32
CA GLY A 55 6.48 -4.64 11.33
C GLY A 55 5.77 -4.90 10.00
N LYS A 56 6.38 -5.73 9.14
CA LYS A 56 5.81 -6.51 8.02
C LYS A 56 4.71 -5.88 7.15
N THR A 57 4.99 -5.65 5.87
CA THR A 57 4.05 -5.98 4.77
C THR A 57 4.83 -6.29 3.49
N VAL A 58 4.96 -7.60 3.24
CA VAL A 58 4.92 -8.27 1.93
C VAL A 58 5.90 -7.75 0.88
N GLU A 59 7.10 -8.34 0.89
CA GLU A 59 7.87 -8.61 -0.32
C GLU A 59 6.96 -9.35 -1.32
N HIS A 60 6.53 -8.65 -2.35
CA HIS A 60 5.98 -9.27 -3.54
C HIS A 60 7.17 -9.80 -4.35
N ARG A 61 7.42 -11.10 -4.26
CA ARG A 61 8.37 -11.83 -5.10
C ARG A 61 7.57 -12.66 -6.12
N PRO A 62 7.12 -12.08 -7.25
CA PRO A 62 6.48 -12.85 -8.30
C PRO A 62 7.54 -13.27 -9.32
N ASP A 63 8.63 -13.92 -8.91
CA ASP A 63 9.57 -14.49 -9.89
C ASP A 63 10.46 -15.57 -9.25
N GLU A 64 9.89 -16.76 -9.03
CA GLU A 64 10.70 -17.98 -8.84
C GLU A 64 9.96 -19.23 -9.36
N THR A 65 9.40 -19.12 -10.58
CA THR A 65 8.87 -20.29 -11.32
C THR A 65 9.65 -20.62 -12.60
N VAL A 66 10.87 -20.10 -12.76
CA VAL A 66 11.76 -20.53 -13.86
C VAL A 66 13.00 -21.23 -13.28
N GLN A 67 12.80 -22.44 -12.76
CA GLN A 67 13.90 -23.41 -12.55
C GLN A 67 13.60 -24.72 -13.29
N ALA A 68 13.80 -24.68 -14.60
CA ALA A 68 14.37 -25.77 -15.39
C ALA A 68 14.95 -25.09 -16.64
N PRO A 69 16.26 -25.18 -16.94
CA PRO A 69 16.85 -26.47 -17.35
C PRO A 69 18.35 -26.68 -17.03
N ARG A 70 18.77 -27.96 -17.04
CA ARG A 70 20.15 -28.46 -17.30
C ARG A 70 21.31 -27.77 -16.58
N GLU A 71 21.92 -28.47 -15.60
CA GLU A 71 23.36 -28.80 -15.64
C GLU A 71 23.70 -29.72 -14.45
N LYS A 72 23.86 -31.02 -14.69
CA LYS A 72 24.82 -31.90 -13.99
C LYS A 72 24.77 -33.30 -14.59
N ALA A 73 25.29 -33.39 -15.80
CA ALA A 73 26.06 -34.55 -16.22
C ALA A 73 27.50 -34.34 -15.73
N SER A 74 27.93 -35.07 -14.71
CA SER A 74 29.33 -35.34 -14.30
C SER A 74 29.31 -35.72 -12.82
N LYS A 75 29.44 -37.00 -12.49
CA LYS A 75 30.73 -37.66 -12.23
C LYS A 75 31.26 -37.31 -10.83
N SER A 76 30.95 -38.18 -9.87
CA SER A 76 31.90 -38.87 -9.00
C SER A 76 31.17 -39.80 -8.04
#